data_AF-A0A7J4LDU3-F1
#
_entry.id   AF-A0A7J4LDU3-F1
#
_cell.length_a   1.000
_cell.length_b   1.000
_cell.length_c   1.000
_cell.angle_alpha   90.00
_cell.angle_beta   90.00
_cell.angle_gamma   90.00
#
_symmetry.space_group_name_H-M   'P 1'
#
loop_
_entity.id
_entity.type
_entity.pdbx_description
1 polymer ?
#
loop_
_entity_poly.entity_id
_entity_poly.type
_entity_poly.pdbx_seq_one_letter_code
_entity_poly.pdbx_strand_id
1 'polypeptide(L)'
;MLKKFEKWCEKNKSYAPLVLRVVLGLVFVAHGYIKLTGINNVVGFFATIGIPMANYAAWLVAIVEFFGGIALILGLWTRVAALLVSVIMVVAIIKVKLTANFAGGSAYDIMLLATAVSTMLTGPGDWSLDARLGKKKKK
;
A
#
# COMPACT_ATOMS: atom_id res chain seq x y z
N MET A 1 -30.53 -19.26 3.48
CA MET A 1 -29.26 -18.91 4.14
C MET A 1 -28.38 -18.03 3.23
N LEU A 2 -28.03 -18.47 2.01
CA LEU A 2 -27.22 -17.69 1.04
C LEU A 2 -27.78 -16.29 0.73
N LYS A 3 -29.06 -16.16 0.40
CA LYS A 3 -29.71 -14.86 0.13
C LYS A 3 -29.64 -13.86 1.30
N LYS A 4 -29.58 -14.35 2.55
CA LYS A 4 -29.46 -13.50 3.74
C LYS A 4 -28.03 -12.95 3.85
N PHE A 5 -27.04 -13.77 3.51
CA PHE A 5 -25.63 -13.38 3.48
C PHE A 5 -25.33 -12.37 2.37
N GLU A 6 -25.82 -12.59 1.14
CA GLU A 6 -25.64 -11.65 0.03
C GLU A 6 -26.21 -10.26 0.35
N LYS A 7 -27.44 -10.21 0.90
CA LYS A 7 -28.05 -8.95 1.35
C LYS A 7 -27.21 -8.24 2.41
N TRP A 8 -26.57 -9.00 3.29
CA TRP A 8 -25.69 -8.44 4.32
C TRP A 8 -24.41 -7.87 3.71
N CYS A 9 -23.78 -8.55 2.75
CA CYS A 9 -22.60 -8.06 2.05
C CYS A 9 -22.90 -6.76 1.29
N GLU A 10 -23.99 -6.71 0.52
CA GLU A 10 -24.40 -5.51 -0.22
C GLU A 10 -24.68 -4.33 0.71
N LYS A 11 -25.34 -4.57 1.85
CA LYS A 11 -25.60 -3.54 2.86
C LYS A 11 -24.32 -2.93 3.43
N ASN A 12 -23.23 -3.70 3.51
CA ASN A 12 -21.97 -3.31 4.18
C ASN A 12 -20.81 -3.05 3.19
N LYS A 13 -21.06 -3.02 1.88
CA LYS A 13 -20.03 -2.90 0.84
C LYS A 13 -19.15 -1.64 0.98
N SER A 14 -19.67 -0.57 1.57
CA SER A 14 -18.93 0.68 1.82
C SER A 14 -17.73 0.54 2.76
N TYR A 15 -17.66 -0.54 3.56
CA TYR A 15 -16.52 -0.82 4.43
C TYR A 15 -15.35 -1.51 3.69
N ALA A 16 -15.56 -2.09 2.51
CA ALA A 16 -14.52 -2.84 1.80
C ALA A 16 -13.26 -1.98 1.50
N PRO A 17 -13.37 -0.75 0.96
CA PRO A 17 -12.20 0.10 0.75
C PRO A 17 -11.50 0.50 2.05
N LEU A 18 -12.25 0.65 3.16
CA LEU A 18 -11.67 0.98 4.45
C LEU A 18 -10.79 -0.15 4.97
N VAL A 19 -11.26 -1.39 4.92
CA VAL A 19 -10.48 -2.55 5.39
C VAL A 19 -9.21 -2.70 4.57
N LEU A 20 -9.30 -2.63 3.24
CA LEU A 20 -8.13 -2.71 2.36
C LEU A 20 -7.11 -1.60 2.67
N ARG A 21 -7.56 -0.36 2.83
CA ARG A 21 -6.69 0.79 3.13
C ARG A 21 -5.98 0.66 4.47
N VAL A 22 -6.72 0.29 5.53
CA VAL A 22 -6.15 0.22 6.88
C VAL A 22 -5.12 -0.90 6.97
N VAL A 23 -5.44 -2.08 6.46
CA VAL A 23 -4.50 -3.22 6.49
C VAL A 23 -3.28 -2.94 5.63
N LEU A 24 -3.48 -2.48 4.39
CA LEU A 24 -2.37 -2.11 3.49
C LEU A 24 -1.51 -1.02 4.13
N GLY A 25 -2.12 0.03 4.65
CA GLY A 25 -1.42 1.13 5.28
C GLY A 25 -0.62 0.69 6.51
N LEU A 26 -1.17 -0.15 7.38
CA LEU A 26 -0.45 -0.67 8.55
C LEU A 26 0.80 -1.47 8.16
N VAL A 27 0.71 -2.31 7.12
CA VAL A 27 1.86 -3.05 6.59
C VAL A 27 2.95 -2.07 6.15
N PHE A 28 2.61 -1.07 5.34
CA PHE A 28 3.59 -0.11 4.84
C PHE A 28 4.14 0.84 5.90
N VAL A 29 3.34 1.20 6.92
CA VAL A 29 3.85 1.93 8.09
C VAL A 29 4.90 1.11 8.83
N ALA A 30 4.62 -0.17 9.10
CA ALA A 30 5.59 -1.03 9.79
C ALA A 30 6.88 -1.21 8.98
N HIS A 31 6.78 -1.52 7.68
CA HIS A 31 7.94 -1.68 6.81
C HIS A 31 8.72 -0.37 6.62
N GLY A 32 8.02 0.74 6.40
CA GLY A 32 8.61 2.07 6.27
C GLY A 32 9.33 2.49 7.55
N TYR A 33 8.75 2.25 8.73
CA TYR A 33 9.36 2.56 10.02
C TYR A 33 10.69 1.82 10.20
N ILE A 34 10.70 0.50 9.96
CA ILE A 34 11.92 -0.32 10.05
C ILE A 34 13.00 0.22 9.09
N LYS A 35 12.62 0.59 7.86
CA LYS A 35 13.54 1.17 6.86
C LYS A 35 14.08 2.52 7.29
N LEU A 36 13.25 3.40 7.85
CA LEU A 36 13.67 4.71 8.34
C LEU A 36 14.67 4.59 9.50
N THR A 37 14.41 3.71 10.46
CA THR A 37 15.31 3.51 11.61
C THR A 37 16.59 2.74 11.24
N GLY A 38 16.55 1.96 10.16
CA GLY A 38 17.65 1.11 9.71
C GLY A 38 18.24 1.53 8.37
N ILE A 39 18.23 2.82 8.04
CA ILE A 39 18.43 3.28 6.65
C ILE A 39 19.74 2.80 6.03
N ASN A 40 20.84 2.78 6.80
CA ASN A 40 22.15 2.32 6.31
C ASN A 40 22.11 0.86 5.84
N ASN A 41 21.33 0.00 6.51
CA ASN A 41 21.15 -1.39 6.09
C ASN A 41 20.37 -1.48 4.78
N VAL A 42 19.37 -0.62 4.59
CA VAL A 42 18.58 -0.54 3.36
C VAL A 42 19.45 -0.05 2.21
N VAL A 43 20.29 0.96 2.43
CA VAL A 43 21.26 1.45 1.44
C VAL A 43 22.22 0.35 1.01
N GLY A 44 22.79 -0.37 1.98
CA GLY A 44 23.67 -1.50 1.71
C GLY A 44 22.96 -2.58 0.89
N PHE A 45 21.75 -2.97 1.30
CA PHE A 45 20.94 -3.95 0.57
C PHE A 45 20.59 -3.48 -0.85
N PHE A 46 20.21 -2.21 -1.03
CA PHE A 46 19.88 -1.66 -2.35
C PHE A 46 21.09 -1.66 -3.28
N ALA A 47 22.29 -1.44 -2.75
CA ALA A 47 23.52 -1.57 -3.52
C ALA A 47 23.76 -3.01 -3.98
N THR A 48 23.48 -4.03 -3.15
CA THR A 48 23.68 -5.44 -3.54
C THR A 48 22.74 -5.90 -4.65
N ILE A 49 21.52 -5.36 -4.72
CA ILE A 49 20.54 -5.66 -5.78
C ILE A 49 20.61 -4.70 -6.99
N GLY A 50 21.67 -3.88 -7.03
CA GLY A 50 21.96 -2.98 -8.16
C GLY A 50 20.90 -1.90 -8.37
N ILE A 51 20.38 -1.31 -7.29
CA ILE A 51 19.56 -0.08 -7.38
C ILE A 51 20.52 1.11 -7.53
N PRO A 52 20.41 1.91 -8.60
CA PRO A 52 21.24 3.10 -8.77
C PRO A 52 20.91 4.13 -7.70
N MET A 53 21.90 4.95 -7.32
CA MET A 53 21.71 5.99 -6.28
C MET A 53 21.11 5.41 -4.98
N ALA A 54 21.60 4.24 -4.54
CA ALA A 54 21.03 3.45 -3.44
C ALA A 54 20.70 4.26 -2.18
N ASN A 55 21.53 5.25 -1.83
CA ASN A 55 21.27 6.16 -0.70
C ASN A 55 19.96 6.94 -0.88
N TYR A 56 19.81 7.62 -2.01
CA TYR A 56 18.61 8.41 -2.32
C TYR A 56 17.38 7.52 -2.47
N ALA A 57 17.52 6.37 -3.14
CA ALA A 57 16.44 5.42 -3.34
C ALA A 57 15.94 4.84 -2.01
N ALA A 58 16.84 4.50 -1.08
CA ALA A 58 16.47 3.97 0.23
C ALA A 58 15.63 4.98 1.02
N TRP A 59 16.07 6.24 1.09
CA TRP A 59 15.33 7.31 1.76
C TRP A 59 13.96 7.55 1.12
N LEU A 60 13.91 7.61 -0.21
CA LEU A 60 12.66 7.80 -0.94
C LEU A 60 11.68 6.67 -0.64
N VAL A 61 12.10 5.41 -0.75
CA VAL A 61 11.25 4.25 -0.47
C VAL A 61 10.79 4.26 0.99
N ALA A 62 11.69 4.48 1.95
CA ALA A 62 11.35 4.47 3.37
C ALA A 62 10.31 5.55 3.73
N ILE A 63 10.48 6.78 3.21
CA ILE A 63 9.56 7.89 3.41
C ILE A 63 8.21 7.59 2.75
N VAL A 64 8.20 7.14 1.50
CA VAL A 64 6.97 6.85 0.76
C VAL A 64 6.19 5.72 1.42
N GLU A 65 6.85 4.65 1.86
CA GLU A 65 6.17 3.55 2.57
C GLU A 65 5.58 4.02 3.89
N PHE A 66 6.36 4.74 4.70
CA PHE A 66 5.91 5.16 6.03
C PHE A 66 4.77 6.18 5.94
N PHE A 67 5.01 7.31 5.27
CA PHE A 67 4.02 8.39 5.19
C PHE A 67 2.88 8.05 4.22
N GLY A 68 3.14 7.30 3.15
CA GLY A 68 2.10 6.78 2.27
C GLY A 68 1.21 5.78 2.99
N GLY A 69 1.77 4.93 3.85
CA GLY A 69 1.00 4.03 4.72
C GLY A 69 0.07 4.80 5.67
N ILE A 70 0.59 5.85 6.33
CA ILE A 70 -0.22 6.74 7.19
C ILE A 70 -1.34 7.39 6.38
N ALA A 71 -1.03 7.92 5.20
CA ALA A 71 -1.99 8.56 4.31
C ALA A 71 -3.11 7.58 3.89
N LEU A 72 -2.79 6.31 3.61
CA LEU A 72 -3.76 5.27 3.30
C LEU A 72 -4.71 4.98 4.48
N ILE A 73 -4.16 4.82 5.70
CA ILE A 73 -4.96 4.60 6.92
C ILE A 73 -5.97 5.74 7.11
N LEU A 74 -5.50 6.98 7.01
CA LEU A 74 -6.35 8.16 7.15
C LEU A 74 -7.30 8.35 5.96
N GLY A 75 -7.01 7.73 4.82
CA GLY A 75 -7.73 7.94 3.56
C GLY A 75 -7.53 9.34 3.02
N LEU A 76 -6.29 9.83 3.09
CA LEU A 76 -5.83 11.09 2.51
C LEU A 76 -5.04 10.80 1.23
N TRP A 77 -5.39 11.49 0.14
CA TRP A 77 -4.77 11.31 -1.17
C TRP A 77 -4.65 9.83 -1.57
N THR A 78 -5.71 9.07 -1.28
CA THR A 78 -5.69 7.60 -1.28
C THR A 78 -5.14 7.03 -2.58
N ARG A 79 -5.59 7.56 -3.72
CA ARG A 79 -5.16 7.07 -5.05
C ARG A 79 -3.68 7.32 -5.32
N VAL A 80 -3.16 8.46 -4.88
CA VAL A 80 -1.75 8.81 -5.05
C VAL A 80 -0.90 7.92 -4.14
N ALA A 81 -1.27 7.78 -2.87
CA ALA A 81 -0.56 6.91 -1.93
C ALA A 81 -0.55 5.45 -2.41
N ALA A 82 -1.70 4.94 -2.87
CA ALA A 82 -1.81 3.58 -3.41
C ALA A 82 -0.99 3.38 -4.69
N LEU A 83 -0.93 4.38 -5.57
CA LEU A 83 -0.09 4.34 -6.78
C LEU A 83 1.40 4.25 -6.41
N LEU A 84 1.87 5.13 -5.52
CA LEU A 84 3.27 5.16 -5.09
C LEU A 84 3.69 3.82 -4.45
N VAL A 85 2.86 3.29 -3.57
CA VAL A 85 3.06 1.97 -2.97
C VAL A 85 3.05 0.86 -4.03
N SER A 86 2.17 0.91 -5.02
CA SER A 86 2.13 -0.07 -6.12
C SER A 86 3.44 -0.08 -6.91
N VAL A 87 3.99 1.10 -7.22
CA VAL A 87 5.28 1.22 -7.92
C VAL A 87 6.40 0.58 -7.10
N ILE A 88 6.45 0.83 -5.79
CA ILE A 88 7.44 0.21 -4.90
C ILE A 88 7.32 -1.32 -4.93
N MET A 89 6.09 -1.85 -4.89
CA MET A 89 5.88 -3.29 -4.94
C MET A 89 6.31 -3.92 -6.27
N VAL A 90 6.05 -3.25 -7.40
CA VAL A 90 6.53 -3.71 -8.71
C VAL A 90 8.05 -3.82 -8.73
N VAL A 91 8.75 -2.78 -8.26
CA VAL A 91 10.21 -2.78 -8.19
C VAL A 91 10.72 -3.87 -7.24
N ALA A 92 10.10 -4.03 -6.07
CA ALA A 92 10.47 -5.06 -5.09
C ALA A 92 10.32 -6.47 -5.68
N ILE A 93 9.21 -6.75 -6.38
CA ILE A 93 8.99 -8.05 -7.02
C ILE A 93 10.06 -8.32 -8.08
N ILE A 94 10.30 -7.35 -8.98
CA ILE A 94 11.27 -7.52 -10.07
C ILE A 94 12.70 -7.70 -9.52
N LYS A 95 13.09 -6.94 -8.50
CA LYS A 95 14.46 -6.96 -7.99
C LYS A 95 14.76 -8.09 -7.01
N VAL A 96 13.77 -8.55 -6.25
CA VAL A 96 13.99 -9.48 -5.13
C VAL A 96 13.29 -10.83 -5.32
N LYS A 97 12.18 -10.89 -6.06
CA LYS A 97 11.29 -12.05 -6.07
C LYS A 97 11.03 -12.66 -7.45
N LEU A 98 11.71 -12.17 -8.49
CA LEU A 98 11.44 -12.58 -9.87
C LEU A 98 11.63 -14.10 -10.11
N THR A 99 12.59 -14.72 -9.42
CA THR A 99 12.87 -16.16 -9.51
C THR A 99 12.16 -16.98 -8.43
N ALA A 100 11.47 -16.32 -7.48
CA ALA A 100 10.74 -17.01 -6.42
C ALA A 100 9.39 -17.51 -6.94
N ASN A 101 9.11 -18.79 -6.71
CA ASN A 101 7.79 -19.34 -7.05
C ASN A 101 6.70 -18.71 -6.14
N PHE A 102 5.44 -18.76 -6.59
CA PHE A 102 4.32 -18.09 -5.92
C PHE A 102 4.21 -18.47 -4.43
N ALA A 103 4.09 -19.77 -4.13
CA ALA A 103 3.99 -20.26 -2.76
C ALA A 103 5.28 -20.13 -1.94
N GLY A 104 6.43 -20.02 -2.62
CA GLY A 104 7.78 -20.05 -2.07
C GLY A 104 8.36 -18.67 -1.77
N GLY A 105 7.59 -17.60 -1.96
CA GLY A 105 7.97 -16.30 -1.41
C GLY A 105 7.54 -15.06 -2.16
N SER A 106 6.81 -15.16 -3.29
CA SER A 106 6.30 -13.98 -4.02
C SER A 106 4.80 -13.73 -3.82
N ALA A 107 4.02 -14.68 -3.30
CA ALA A 107 2.58 -14.54 -3.09
C ALA A 107 2.21 -13.34 -2.20
N TYR A 108 2.97 -13.10 -1.13
CA TYR A 108 2.72 -11.98 -0.22
C TYR A 108 2.89 -10.63 -0.94
N ASP A 109 3.99 -10.46 -1.67
CA ASP A 109 4.27 -9.23 -2.42
C ASP A 109 3.24 -8.99 -3.53
N ILE A 110 2.83 -10.05 -4.24
CA ILE A 110 1.78 -10.00 -5.26
C ILE A 110 0.43 -9.62 -4.63
N MET A 111 0.11 -10.14 -3.45
CA MET A 111 -1.10 -9.80 -2.72
C MET A 111 -1.10 -8.33 -2.28
N LEU A 112 0.03 -7.81 -1.81
CA LEU A 112 0.18 -6.39 -1.48
C LEU A 112 0.02 -5.50 -2.72
N LEU A 113 0.64 -5.86 -3.84
CA LEU A 113 0.48 -5.15 -5.10
C LEU A 113 -1.00 -5.16 -5.56
N ALA A 114 -1.65 -6.33 -5.56
CA ALA A 114 -3.05 -6.44 -5.93
C ALA A 114 -3.96 -5.61 -5.01
N THR A 115 -3.67 -5.57 -3.72
CA THR A 115 -4.40 -4.77 -2.73
C THR A 115 -4.19 -3.27 -2.97
N ALA A 116 -2.97 -2.84 -3.28
CA ALA A 116 -2.65 -1.46 -3.61
C ALA A 116 -3.35 -1.01 -4.91
N VAL A 117 -3.31 -1.82 -5.97
CA VAL A 117 -4.02 -1.56 -7.23
C VAL A 117 -5.53 -1.52 -7.00
N SER A 118 -6.09 -2.48 -6.27
CA SER A 118 -7.51 -2.48 -5.91
C SER A 118 -7.92 -1.22 -5.14
N THR A 119 -7.10 -0.79 -4.18
CA THR A 119 -7.31 0.45 -3.42
C THR A 119 -7.23 1.70 -4.30
N MET A 120 -6.31 1.72 -5.27
CA MET A 120 -6.19 2.81 -6.24
C MET A 120 -7.45 2.92 -7.11
N LEU A 121 -7.98 1.78 -7.60
CA LEU A 121 -9.15 1.73 -8.47
C LEU A 121 -10.46 2.04 -7.71
N THR A 122 -10.67 1.37 -6.57
CA THR A 122 -11.86 1.59 -5.71
C THR A 122 -11.85 2.98 -5.08
N GLY A 123 -10.67 3.55 -4.84
CA GLY A 123 -10.49 4.87 -4.27
C GLY A 123 -10.70 4.92 -2.75
N PRO A 124 -10.95 6.11 -2.19
CA PRO A 124 -10.90 6.33 -0.75
C PRO A 124 -12.07 5.69 0.04
N GLY A 125 -13.21 5.45 -0.60
CA GLY A 125 -14.43 4.97 0.06
C GLY A 125 -15.05 6.00 1.01
N ASP A 126 -16.24 5.70 1.54
CA ASP A 126 -17.06 6.65 2.33
C ASP A 126 -16.42 7.03 3.67
N TRP A 127 -15.63 6.12 4.24
CA TRP A 127 -14.97 6.27 5.53
C TRP A 127 -13.52 6.76 5.38
N SER A 128 -13.35 7.89 4.71
CA SER A 128 -12.04 8.50 4.45
C SER A 128 -12.06 10.00 4.72
N LEU A 129 -10.89 10.58 4.99
CA LEU A 129 -10.76 12.04 5.06
C LEU A 129 -10.97 12.69 3.68
N ASP A 130 -10.53 12.04 2.59
CA ASP A 130 -10.79 12.49 1.21
C ASP A 130 -12.30 12.65 0.95
N ALA A 131 -13.14 11.69 1.36
CA ALA A 131 -14.58 11.78 1.20
C ALA A 131 -15.21 12.91 2.03
N ARG A 132 -14.67 13.18 3.23
CA ARG A 132 -15.13 14.29 4.09
C ARG A 132 -14.75 15.65 3.50
N LEU A 133 -13.55 15.78 2.94
CA LEU A 133 -13.07 17.02 2.31
C LEU A 133 -13.78 17.30 0.97
N GLY A 134 -14.03 16.26 0.17
CA GLY A 134 -14.77 16.38 -1.10
C GLY A 134 -16.23 16.80 -0.92
N LYS A 135 -16.89 16.39 0.18
CA LYS A 135 -18.26 16.81 0.51
C LYS A 135 -18.37 18.29 0.90
N LYS A 136 -17.30 18.90 1.45
CA LYS A 136 -17.30 20.33 1.80
C LYS A 136 -17.24 21.27 0.59
N LYS A 137 -16.72 20.83 -0.56
CA LYS A 137 -16.64 21.66 -1.79
C LYS A 137 -17.95 21.76 -2.58
N LYS A 138 -19.02 21.06 -2.17
CA LYS A 138 -20.34 21.06 -2.85
C LYS A 138 -21.44 21.80 -2.06
N LYS A 139 -21.09 22.63 -1.08
CA LYS A 139 -21.99 23.58 -0.42
C LYS A 139 -21.53 24.99 -0.74
#